data_AF-A0A2V7BM22-F1
#
_entry.id   AF-A0A2V7BM22-F1
#
_cell.length_a   1.000
_cell.length_b   1.000
_cell.length_c   1.000
_cell.angle_alpha   90.00
_cell.angle_beta   90.00
_cell.angle_gamma   90.00
#
_symmetry.space_group_name_H-M   'P 1'
#
loop_
_entity.id
_entity.type
_entity.pdbx_description
1 polymer ?
#
loop_
_entity_poly.entity_id
_entity_poly.type
_entity_poly.pdbx_seq_one_letter_code
_entity_poly.pdbx_strand_id
1 'polypeptide(L)'
;MNDAAPPTIAIAAPTALPTYTTSNSLLTLGGTAFDNVGVTQVTWANSLGGSGTASGTTSWASSGIVLQTGTNVLTVQARDAAGNTATTSLTVTLSVTLAFTDDPLAAQSTLIKTVHITELRAAVDSVRVARGLATFAWTDTTLTPGTTAAKLAHVTDLRTALDQAYQAAGRSLPTYTDPILVSMSPIIKAIHLNELLTAVSTLQ
;
A
#
# COMPACT_ATOMS: atom_id res chain seq x y z
N MET A 1 45.35 14.30 -3.55
CA MET A 1 45.38 12.86 -3.23
C MET A 1 44.20 12.22 -3.94
N ASN A 2 44.39 11.08 -4.62
CA ASN A 2 43.31 10.35 -5.30
C ASN A 2 42.80 9.27 -4.33
N ASP A 3 41.56 9.40 -3.87
CA ASP A 3 40.93 8.37 -3.06
C ASP A 3 40.28 7.33 -3.95
N ALA A 4 40.52 6.06 -3.66
CA ALA A 4 40.05 4.93 -4.46
C ALA A 4 39.17 3.96 -3.66
N ALA A 5 39.03 4.16 -2.35
CA ALA A 5 38.19 3.32 -1.53
C ALA A 5 36.73 3.82 -1.61
N PRO A 6 35.75 2.93 -1.85
CA PRO A 6 34.35 3.30 -1.82
C PRO A 6 33.84 3.47 -0.39
N PRO A 7 32.82 4.32 -0.19
CA PRO A 7 32.19 4.47 1.11
C PRO A 7 31.48 3.18 1.53
N THR A 8 31.12 3.11 2.80
CA THR A 8 30.16 2.14 3.37
C THR A 8 28.88 2.86 3.75
N ILE A 9 27.74 2.19 3.66
CA ILE A 9 26.44 2.77 4.00
C ILE A 9 25.52 1.71 4.64
N ALA A 10 24.80 2.10 5.69
CA ALA A 10 23.84 1.26 6.39
C ALA A 10 22.55 2.02 6.72
N ILE A 11 21.41 1.35 6.61
CA ILE A 11 20.10 1.84 7.07
C ILE A 11 19.88 1.30 8.48
N ALA A 12 19.51 2.17 9.41
CA ALA A 12 19.21 1.82 10.81
C ALA A 12 17.77 2.15 11.21
N ALA A 13 17.15 3.14 10.54
CA ALA A 13 15.75 3.52 10.71
C ALA A 13 15.02 3.41 9.37
N PRO A 14 13.78 2.88 9.34
CA PRO A 14 12.97 2.41 10.47
C PRO A 14 13.42 1.08 11.08
N THR A 15 14.29 0.34 10.39
CA THR A 15 14.83 -0.96 10.80
C THR A 15 16.19 -1.19 10.14
N ALA A 16 16.99 -2.08 10.73
CA ALA A 16 18.21 -2.62 10.11
C ALA A 16 17.96 -3.93 9.34
N LEU A 17 16.74 -4.46 9.39
CA LEU A 17 16.34 -5.64 8.63
C LEU A 17 16.18 -5.30 7.13
N PRO A 18 16.29 -6.28 6.22
CA PRO A 18 16.11 -6.05 4.79
C PRO A 18 14.67 -5.68 4.39
N THR A 19 13.70 -5.94 5.27
CA THR A 19 12.27 -5.68 5.03
C THR A 19 11.61 -4.94 6.19
N TYR A 20 10.62 -4.10 5.87
CA TYR A 20 9.81 -3.36 6.84
C TYR A 20 8.36 -3.27 6.34
N THR A 21 7.39 -3.49 7.22
CA THR A 21 5.97 -3.31 6.90
C THR A 21 5.42 -2.17 7.75
N THR A 22 4.65 -1.28 7.14
CA THR A 22 4.03 -0.14 7.83
C THR A 22 2.66 0.18 7.23
N SER A 23 1.81 0.85 8.00
CA SER A 23 0.56 1.46 7.53
C SER A 23 0.67 2.98 7.34
N ASN A 24 1.82 3.58 7.69
CA ASN A 24 2.06 5.00 7.49
C ASN A 24 2.60 5.26 6.08
N SER A 25 1.91 6.09 5.30
CA SER A 25 2.31 6.45 3.93
C SER A 25 3.53 7.38 3.87
N LEU A 26 3.95 7.95 5.00
CA LEU A 26 5.17 8.74 5.12
C LEU A 26 6.22 7.97 5.91
N LEU A 27 7.37 7.73 5.29
CA LEU A 27 8.50 7.08 5.91
C LEU A 27 9.63 8.06 6.25
N THR A 28 10.32 7.77 7.34
CA THR A 28 11.64 8.36 7.62
C THR A 28 12.70 7.27 7.53
N LEU A 29 13.68 7.48 6.66
CA LEU A 29 14.91 6.70 6.63
C LEU A 29 15.99 7.40 7.43
N GLY A 30 16.85 6.61 8.07
CA GLY A 30 18.05 7.11 8.71
C GLY A 30 19.10 6.03 8.87
N GLY A 31 20.35 6.44 9.00
CA GLY A 31 21.46 5.49 9.08
C GLY A 31 22.81 6.16 9.14
N THR A 32 23.84 5.38 8.83
CA THR A 32 25.23 5.84 8.84
C THR A 32 25.91 5.62 7.50
N ALA A 33 26.90 6.45 7.20
CA ALA A 33 27.84 6.21 6.11
C ALA A 33 29.26 6.56 6.57
N PHE A 34 30.25 5.85 6.05
CA PHE A 34 31.65 6.04 6.42
C PHE A 34 32.54 5.86 5.21
N ASP A 35 33.61 6.64 5.16
CA ASP A 35 34.67 6.55 4.16
C ASP A 35 35.99 7.00 4.81
N ASN A 36 37.15 6.58 4.28
CA ASN A 36 38.46 6.94 4.82
C ASN A 36 38.82 8.42 4.64
N VAL A 37 38.29 9.09 3.62
CA VAL A 37 38.46 10.55 3.44
C VAL A 37 37.17 11.30 3.76
N GLY A 38 36.03 10.76 3.35
CA GLY A 38 34.73 11.27 3.79
C GLY A 38 33.63 11.16 2.74
N VAL A 39 32.41 10.97 3.24
CA VAL A 39 31.19 10.94 2.44
C VAL A 39 30.71 12.37 2.21
N THR A 40 30.46 12.73 0.94
CA THR A 40 30.01 14.07 0.53
C THR A 40 28.51 14.14 0.29
N GLN A 41 27.87 13.01 -0.04
CA GLN A 41 26.44 12.97 -0.33
C GLN A 41 25.82 11.62 0.01
N VAL A 42 24.59 11.66 0.52
CA VAL A 42 23.71 10.49 0.60
C VAL A 42 22.40 10.81 -0.14
N THR A 43 22.00 9.96 -1.07
CA THR A 43 20.74 10.09 -1.84
C THR A 43 19.89 8.85 -1.71
N TRP A 44 18.58 8.97 -1.94
CA TRP A 44 17.67 7.85 -1.99
C TRP A 44 16.75 7.92 -3.21
N ALA A 45 16.25 6.76 -3.63
CA ALA A 45 15.22 6.61 -4.66
C ALA A 45 14.24 5.49 -4.27
N ASN A 46 12.97 5.66 -4.63
CA ASN A 46 11.93 4.65 -4.45
C ASN A 46 11.55 4.04 -5.81
N SER A 47 11.46 2.71 -5.89
CA SER A 47 11.05 1.98 -7.10
C SER A 47 9.67 2.37 -7.64
N LEU A 48 8.78 2.87 -6.77
CA LEU A 48 7.44 3.34 -7.14
C LEU A 48 7.36 4.87 -7.30
N GLY A 49 8.51 5.54 -7.40
CA GLY A 49 8.62 6.97 -7.64
C GLY A 49 8.97 7.79 -6.40
N GLY A 50 9.64 8.91 -6.63
CA GLY A 50 10.23 9.75 -5.60
C GLY A 50 11.73 9.47 -5.40
N SER A 51 12.48 10.53 -5.16
CA SER A 51 13.91 10.50 -4.88
C SER A 51 14.33 11.78 -4.17
N GLY A 52 15.45 11.76 -3.48
CA GLY A 52 15.96 12.95 -2.80
C GLY A 52 17.37 12.80 -2.26
N THR A 53 17.86 13.88 -1.68
CA THR A 53 19.13 13.92 -0.93
C THR A 53 18.81 13.89 0.56
N ALA A 54 19.50 13.03 1.30
CA ALA A 54 19.37 12.97 2.75
C ALA A 54 20.07 14.18 3.40
N SER A 55 19.61 14.56 4.59
CA SER A 55 20.31 15.51 5.46
C SER A 55 21.45 14.79 6.18
N GLY A 56 22.65 15.36 6.13
CA GLY A 56 23.85 14.75 6.72
C GLY A 56 24.50 13.69 5.82
N THR A 57 25.70 13.26 6.20
CA THR A 57 26.50 12.27 5.45
C THR A 57 26.93 11.12 6.34
N THR A 58 27.66 11.39 7.43
CA THR A 58 28.10 10.34 8.38
C THR A 58 26.94 9.76 9.19
N SER A 59 26.13 10.64 9.77
CA SER A 59 24.80 10.31 10.28
C SER A 59 23.83 11.03 9.37
N TRP A 60 22.98 10.27 8.69
CA TRP A 60 22.11 10.79 7.65
C TRP A 60 20.66 10.44 7.94
N ALA A 61 19.75 11.30 7.51
CA ALA A 61 18.31 11.09 7.64
C ALA A 61 17.55 11.71 6.46
N SER A 62 16.43 11.09 6.09
CA SER A 62 15.47 11.67 5.16
C SER A 62 14.05 11.33 5.63
N SER A 63 13.27 12.37 5.92
CA SER A 63 11.88 12.28 6.35
C SER A 63 10.92 12.65 5.23
N GLY A 64 9.65 12.26 5.36
CA GLY A 64 8.62 12.60 4.38
C GLY A 64 8.73 11.84 3.07
N ILE A 65 9.38 10.67 3.08
CA ILE A 65 9.43 9.79 1.92
C ILE A 65 8.03 9.22 1.71
N VAL A 66 7.39 9.61 0.61
CA VAL A 66 6.06 9.14 0.25
C VAL A 66 6.16 7.70 -0.27
N LEU A 67 5.50 6.79 0.45
CA LEU A 67 5.32 5.40 0.03
C LEU A 67 4.06 5.28 -0.83
N GLN A 68 4.13 4.44 -1.86
CA GLN A 68 2.96 3.98 -2.61
C GLN A 68 2.40 2.71 -1.96
N THR A 69 1.11 2.42 -2.10
CA THR A 69 0.55 1.17 -1.56
C THR A 69 1.26 -0.06 -2.13
N GLY A 70 1.52 -1.05 -1.28
CA GLY A 70 2.26 -2.26 -1.65
C GLY A 70 3.78 -2.13 -1.48
N THR A 71 4.54 -2.86 -2.30
CA THR A 71 6.00 -2.98 -2.14
C THR A 71 6.77 -1.81 -2.76
N ASN A 72 7.47 -1.05 -1.93
CA ASN A 72 8.39 0.03 -2.27
C ASN A 72 9.82 -0.44 -2.02
N VAL A 73 10.69 -0.43 -3.03
CA VAL A 73 12.12 -0.70 -2.85
C VAL A 73 12.85 0.63 -2.74
N LEU A 74 13.28 0.97 -1.53
CA LEU A 74 14.05 2.18 -1.25
C LEU A 74 15.53 1.88 -1.39
N THR A 75 16.18 2.49 -2.37
CA THR A 75 17.63 2.38 -2.60
C THR A 75 18.31 3.63 -2.09
N VAL A 76 19.32 3.49 -1.24
CA VAL A 76 20.13 4.58 -0.70
C VAL A 76 21.56 4.45 -1.22
N GLN A 77 22.15 5.56 -1.67
CA GLN A 77 23.51 5.65 -2.19
C GLN A 77 24.32 6.66 -1.38
N ALA A 78 25.51 6.27 -0.90
CA ALA A 78 26.54 7.19 -0.44
C ALA A 78 27.55 7.45 -1.56
N ARG A 79 28.08 8.67 -1.60
CA ARG A 79 29.13 9.11 -2.53
C ARG A 79 30.20 9.90 -1.79
N ASP A 80 31.47 9.69 -2.13
CA ASP A 80 32.61 10.45 -1.62
C ASP A 80 32.99 11.64 -2.53
N ALA A 81 34.12 12.31 -2.26
CA ALA A 81 34.59 13.42 -3.10
C ALA A 81 35.27 12.97 -4.41
N ALA A 82 35.78 11.73 -4.45
CA ALA A 82 36.45 11.15 -5.62
C ALA A 82 35.47 10.54 -6.64
N GLY A 83 34.19 10.42 -6.27
CA GLY A 83 33.12 9.87 -7.09
C GLY A 83 32.85 8.39 -6.84
N ASN A 84 33.51 7.76 -5.86
CA ASN A 84 33.23 6.40 -5.46
C ASN A 84 31.87 6.34 -4.75
N THR A 85 31.17 5.22 -4.90
CA THR A 85 29.81 5.06 -4.36
C THR A 85 29.58 3.69 -3.76
N ALA A 86 28.69 3.63 -2.78
CA ALA A 86 28.11 2.40 -2.28
C ALA A 86 26.60 2.52 -2.11
N THR A 87 25.89 1.41 -2.25
CA THR A 87 24.43 1.36 -2.20
C THR A 87 23.93 0.32 -1.21
N THR A 88 22.80 0.61 -0.59
CA THR A 88 22.03 -0.35 0.23
C THR A 88 20.54 -0.14 -0.04
N SER A 89 19.70 -1.13 0.29
CA SER A 89 18.27 -1.07 0.02
C SER A 89 17.43 -1.58 1.18
N LEU A 90 16.26 -0.98 1.37
CA LEU A 90 15.20 -1.46 2.25
C LEU A 90 13.93 -1.72 1.43
N THR A 91 13.37 -2.92 1.54
CA THR A 91 12.06 -3.23 0.96
C THR A 91 10.98 -2.89 1.96
N VAL A 92 10.15 -1.89 1.65
CA VAL A 92 9.07 -1.41 2.50
C VAL A 92 7.72 -1.77 1.91
N THR A 93 6.91 -2.53 2.64
CA THR A 93 5.52 -2.79 2.26
C THR A 93 4.60 -1.82 2.99
N LEU A 94 3.96 -0.92 2.25
CA LEU A 94 2.87 -0.10 2.78
C LEU A 94 1.58 -0.93 2.74
N SER A 95 1.20 -1.47 3.90
CA SER A 95 -0.07 -2.15 4.09
C SER A 95 -1.12 -1.15 4.57
N VAL A 96 -2.07 -0.83 3.72
CA VAL A 96 -3.20 0.02 4.12
C VAL A 96 -4.21 -0.88 4.84
N THR A 97 -4.03 -1.06 6.15
CA THR A 97 -5.09 -1.61 6.98
C THR A 97 -6.23 -0.59 7.00
N LEU A 98 -7.25 -0.86 6.21
CA LEU A 98 -8.51 -0.16 6.32
C LEU A 98 -9.09 -0.56 7.68
N ALA A 99 -9.12 0.38 8.62
CA ALA A 99 -9.93 0.23 9.80
C ALA A 99 -11.39 0.34 9.34
N PHE A 100 -11.98 -0.77 8.90
CA PHE A 100 -13.42 -0.81 8.73
C PHE A 100 -14.02 -0.55 10.10
N THR A 101 -14.98 0.36 10.13
CA THR A 101 -15.78 0.54 11.35
C THR A 101 -16.35 -0.85 11.72
N ASP A 102 -16.12 -1.38 12.92
CA ASP A 102 -16.59 -2.71 13.37
C ASP A 102 -15.92 -3.99 12.75
N ASP A 103 -14.60 -4.03 12.51
CA ASP A 103 -13.85 -5.25 12.08
C ASP A 103 -13.33 -6.09 13.28
N PRO A 104 -13.58 -7.42 13.37
CA PRO A 104 -14.40 -8.24 12.46
C PRO A 104 -15.88 -7.95 12.58
N LEU A 105 -16.56 -7.92 11.42
CA LEU A 105 -18.02 -7.92 11.33
C LEU A 105 -18.55 -9.23 11.94
N ALA A 106 -18.70 -9.27 13.25
CA ALA A 106 -19.31 -10.38 13.95
C ALA A 106 -20.78 -10.48 13.51
N ALA A 107 -21.22 -11.70 13.16
CA ALA A 107 -22.62 -11.98 12.85
C ALA A 107 -23.48 -11.66 14.09
N GLN A 108 -24.05 -10.45 14.09
CA GLN A 108 -25.02 -9.82 15.02
C GLN A 108 -24.76 -8.31 15.27
N SER A 109 -23.74 -7.70 14.66
CA SER A 109 -23.66 -6.23 14.57
C SER A 109 -24.74 -5.69 13.62
N THR A 110 -25.57 -4.78 14.11
CA THR A 110 -27.01 -4.66 13.79
C THR A 110 -27.35 -3.85 12.54
N LEU A 111 -26.39 -3.48 11.70
CA LEU A 111 -26.61 -2.96 10.34
C LEU A 111 -25.30 -3.09 9.55
N ILE A 112 -25.31 -3.75 8.39
CA ILE A 112 -24.32 -3.44 7.34
C ILE A 112 -24.60 -1.98 6.97
N LYS A 113 -23.80 -1.09 7.54
CA LYS A 113 -23.95 0.35 7.30
C LYS A 113 -23.33 0.63 5.94
N THR A 114 -23.97 1.52 5.19
CA THR A 114 -23.46 2.01 3.90
C THR A 114 -22.04 2.56 3.96
N VAL A 115 -21.55 2.93 5.15
CA VAL A 115 -20.14 3.27 5.40
C VAL A 115 -19.18 2.14 4.96
N HIS A 116 -19.50 0.87 5.24
CA HIS A 116 -18.67 -0.27 4.84
C HIS A 116 -18.58 -0.40 3.33
N ILE A 117 -19.70 -0.16 2.64
CA ILE A 117 -19.74 -0.20 1.17
C ILE A 117 -18.92 0.96 0.59
N THR A 118 -19.02 2.17 1.16
CA THR A 118 -18.21 3.31 0.70
C THR A 118 -16.72 3.12 0.96
N GLU A 119 -16.34 2.53 2.10
CA GLU A 119 -14.95 2.18 2.42
C GLU A 119 -14.42 1.12 1.44
N LEU A 120 -15.20 0.05 1.19
CA LEU A 120 -14.87 -0.98 0.21
C LEU A 120 -14.72 -0.44 -1.22
N ARG A 121 -15.60 0.47 -1.65
CA ARG A 121 -15.51 1.09 -2.98
C ARG A 121 -14.22 1.87 -3.14
N ALA A 122 -13.89 2.72 -2.16
CA ALA A 122 -12.64 3.48 -2.18
C ALA A 122 -11.42 2.56 -2.23
N ALA A 123 -11.44 1.46 -1.48
CA ALA A 123 -10.38 0.48 -1.45
C ALA A 123 -10.22 -0.25 -2.80
N VAL A 124 -11.33 -0.69 -3.39
CA VAL A 124 -11.34 -1.33 -4.72
C VAL A 124 -10.85 -0.37 -5.79
N ASP A 125 -11.27 0.90 -5.76
CA ASP A 125 -10.79 1.91 -6.71
C ASP A 125 -9.28 2.15 -6.57
N SER A 126 -8.74 2.15 -5.35
CA SER A 126 -7.30 2.25 -5.11
C SER A 126 -6.52 1.09 -5.75
N VAL A 127 -6.93 -0.17 -5.50
CA VAL A 127 -6.25 -1.33 -6.09
C VAL A 127 -6.41 -1.40 -7.61
N ARG A 128 -7.49 -0.85 -8.17
CA ARG A 128 -7.67 -0.70 -9.62
C ARG A 128 -6.67 0.29 -10.22
N VAL A 129 -6.57 1.48 -9.63
CA VAL A 129 -5.62 2.52 -10.08
C VAL A 129 -4.18 2.03 -9.99
N ALA A 130 -3.82 1.32 -8.91
CA ALA A 130 -2.51 0.70 -8.75
C ALA A 130 -2.15 -0.31 -9.86
N ARG A 131 -3.15 -0.81 -10.61
CA ARG A 131 -2.99 -1.76 -11.72
C ARG A 131 -3.22 -1.11 -13.08
N GLY A 132 -3.21 0.22 -13.16
CA GLY A 132 -3.39 0.96 -14.41
C GLY A 132 -4.83 0.95 -14.94
N LEU A 133 -5.81 0.54 -14.12
CA LEU A 133 -7.23 0.62 -14.46
C LEU A 133 -7.83 1.95 -14.02
N ALA A 134 -8.82 2.44 -14.76
CA ALA A 134 -9.66 3.53 -14.29
C ALA A 134 -10.51 3.11 -13.07
N THR A 135 -10.92 4.09 -12.27
CA THR A 135 -11.90 3.88 -11.19
C THR A 135 -13.18 3.25 -11.74
N PHE A 136 -13.87 2.47 -10.92
CA PHE A 136 -15.04 1.73 -11.36
C PHE A 136 -16.26 2.65 -11.49
N ALA A 137 -17.07 2.43 -12.53
CA ALA A 137 -18.33 3.13 -12.73
C ALA A 137 -19.42 2.49 -11.85
N TRP A 138 -19.48 2.91 -10.58
CA TRP A 138 -20.43 2.38 -9.60
C TRP A 138 -21.89 2.66 -10.01
N THR A 139 -22.75 1.63 -10.00
CA THR A 139 -24.15 1.74 -10.46
C THR A 139 -24.95 2.74 -9.61
N ASP A 140 -24.75 2.71 -8.29
CA ASP A 140 -25.36 3.65 -7.36
C ASP A 140 -24.31 4.69 -6.95
N THR A 141 -24.30 5.85 -7.59
CA THR A 141 -23.19 6.83 -7.48
C THR A 141 -23.20 7.63 -6.18
N THR A 142 -24.31 7.64 -5.44
CA THR A 142 -24.47 8.46 -4.22
C THR A 142 -24.90 7.60 -3.04
N LEU A 143 -23.92 7.25 -2.21
CA LEU A 143 -24.11 6.50 -0.98
C LEU A 143 -23.92 7.43 0.21
N THR A 144 -24.99 7.77 0.91
CA THR A 144 -24.93 8.62 2.11
C THR A 144 -24.98 7.72 3.35
N PRO A 145 -23.93 7.73 4.20
CA PRO A 145 -23.91 6.94 5.43
C PRO A 145 -25.13 7.25 6.32
N GLY A 146 -25.79 6.20 6.81
CA GLY A 146 -26.95 6.33 7.69
C GLY A 146 -28.29 6.60 6.99
N THR A 147 -28.32 6.86 5.68
CA THR A 147 -29.57 7.09 4.94
C THR A 147 -29.79 6.15 3.76
N THR A 148 -28.74 5.81 3.02
CA THR A 148 -28.85 4.80 1.96
C THR A 148 -28.76 3.41 2.59
N ALA A 149 -29.61 2.47 2.19
CA ALA A 149 -29.49 1.06 2.59
C ALA A 149 -28.52 0.33 1.65
N ALA A 150 -27.72 -0.59 2.19
CA ALA A 150 -26.87 -1.46 1.38
C ALA A 150 -27.74 -2.36 0.49
N LYS A 151 -27.44 -2.40 -0.80
CA LYS A 151 -28.17 -3.19 -1.80
C LYS A 151 -27.28 -4.30 -2.34
N LEU A 152 -27.91 -5.38 -2.78
CA LEU A 152 -27.22 -6.50 -3.43
C LEU A 152 -26.37 -6.04 -4.61
N ALA A 153 -26.88 -5.08 -5.39
CA ALA A 153 -26.17 -4.46 -6.49
C ALA A 153 -24.82 -3.85 -6.09
N HIS A 154 -24.67 -3.33 -4.86
CA HIS A 154 -23.39 -2.78 -4.40
C HIS A 154 -22.34 -3.87 -4.24
N VAL A 155 -22.72 -5.04 -3.72
CA VAL A 155 -21.81 -6.20 -3.58
C VAL A 155 -21.46 -6.78 -4.95
N THR A 156 -22.43 -6.84 -5.87
CA THR A 156 -22.18 -7.27 -7.25
C THR A 156 -21.20 -6.34 -7.98
N ASP A 157 -21.36 -5.02 -7.85
CA ASP A 157 -20.41 -4.04 -8.39
C ASP A 157 -19.02 -4.23 -7.78
N LEU A 158 -18.92 -4.38 -6.45
CA LEU A 158 -17.66 -4.56 -5.73
C LEU A 158 -16.91 -5.81 -6.19
N ARG A 159 -17.60 -6.96 -6.30
CA ARG A 159 -17.03 -8.21 -6.82
C ARG A 159 -16.52 -8.03 -8.26
N THR A 160 -17.33 -7.43 -9.13
CA THR A 160 -16.96 -7.18 -10.54
C THR A 160 -15.72 -6.30 -10.65
N ALA A 161 -15.70 -5.20 -9.90
CA ALA A 161 -14.61 -4.24 -9.91
C ALA A 161 -13.31 -4.84 -9.39
N LEU A 162 -13.40 -5.71 -8.37
CA LEU A 162 -12.28 -6.41 -7.78
C LEU A 162 -11.74 -7.53 -8.70
N ASP A 163 -12.62 -8.31 -9.32
CA ASP A 163 -12.24 -9.35 -10.27
C ASP A 163 -11.45 -8.78 -11.45
N GLN A 164 -11.84 -7.60 -11.96
CA GLN A 164 -11.07 -6.86 -12.96
C GLN A 164 -9.68 -6.48 -12.45
N ALA A 165 -9.56 -6.05 -11.19
CA ALA A 165 -8.25 -5.72 -10.59
C ALA A 165 -7.36 -6.96 -10.42
N TYR A 166 -7.93 -8.13 -10.10
CA TYR A 166 -7.21 -9.41 -10.06
C TYR A 166 -6.72 -9.84 -11.44
N GLN A 167 -7.56 -9.72 -12.47
CA GLN A 167 -7.18 -10.02 -13.85
C GLN A 167 -6.05 -9.11 -14.32
N ALA A 168 -6.12 -7.80 -14.06
CA ALA A 168 -5.04 -6.87 -14.36
C ALA A 168 -3.75 -7.17 -13.57
N ALA A 169 -3.86 -7.82 -12.42
CA ALA A 169 -2.72 -8.30 -11.64
C ALA A 169 -2.13 -9.63 -12.13
N GLY A 170 -2.74 -10.28 -13.12
CA GLY A 170 -2.37 -11.64 -13.55
C GLY A 170 -2.62 -12.70 -12.46
N ARG A 171 -3.58 -12.48 -11.55
CA ARG A 171 -3.88 -13.38 -10.43
C ARG A 171 -5.17 -14.17 -10.66
N SER A 172 -5.27 -15.33 -10.00
CA SER A 172 -6.52 -16.09 -9.93
C SER A 172 -7.61 -15.29 -9.22
N LEU A 173 -8.83 -15.34 -9.75
CA LEU A 173 -9.99 -14.63 -9.20
C LEU A 173 -10.34 -15.12 -7.79
N PRO A 174 -10.87 -14.23 -6.92
CA PRO A 174 -11.41 -14.63 -5.63
C PRO A 174 -12.58 -15.60 -5.79
N THR A 175 -12.72 -16.52 -4.84
CA THR A 175 -13.92 -17.36 -4.73
C THR A 175 -14.89 -16.69 -3.77
N TYR A 176 -16.14 -16.53 -4.21
CA TYR A 176 -17.18 -15.90 -3.41
C TYR A 176 -18.24 -16.90 -2.98
N THR A 177 -18.66 -16.85 -1.72
CA THR A 177 -19.88 -17.51 -1.27
C THR A 177 -21.09 -16.83 -1.91
N ASP A 178 -22.10 -17.62 -2.29
CA ASP A 178 -23.27 -17.17 -3.05
C ASP A 178 -22.83 -16.40 -4.33
N PRO A 179 -22.18 -17.07 -5.30
CA PRO A 179 -21.56 -16.41 -6.45
C PRO A 179 -22.57 -15.69 -7.34
N ILE A 180 -23.82 -16.19 -7.37
CA ILE A 180 -24.96 -15.53 -8.01
C ILE A 180 -25.89 -15.06 -6.91
N LEU A 181 -25.87 -13.76 -6.66
CA LEU A 181 -26.76 -13.10 -5.72
C LEU A 181 -28.10 -12.81 -6.42
N VAL A 182 -29.08 -13.73 -6.31
CA VAL A 182 -30.45 -13.55 -6.86
C VAL A 182 -31.38 -12.87 -5.85
N SER A 183 -32.42 -12.19 -6.36
CA SER A 183 -33.43 -11.47 -5.57
C SER A 183 -34.21 -12.33 -4.57
N MET A 184 -34.15 -13.66 -4.68
CA MET A 184 -34.82 -14.62 -3.79
C MET A 184 -34.00 -15.00 -2.56
N SER A 185 -32.75 -14.53 -2.44
CA SER A 185 -31.96 -14.61 -1.20
C SER A 185 -31.43 -13.22 -0.84
N PRO A 186 -32.31 -12.29 -0.41
CA PRO A 186 -32.08 -10.83 -0.45
C PRO A 186 -31.15 -10.29 0.64
N ILE A 187 -30.47 -11.16 1.40
CA ILE A 187 -29.71 -10.75 2.60
C ILE A 187 -28.23 -10.71 2.24
N ILE A 188 -27.66 -9.51 2.22
CA ILE A 188 -26.21 -9.33 2.28
C ILE A 188 -25.77 -9.83 3.66
N LYS A 189 -24.95 -10.87 3.66
CA LYS A 189 -24.41 -11.45 4.89
C LYS A 189 -23.03 -10.83 5.16
N ALA A 190 -22.62 -10.80 6.42
CA ALA A 190 -21.28 -10.37 6.81
C ALA A 190 -20.17 -11.12 6.04
N ILE A 191 -20.40 -12.39 5.71
CA ILE A 191 -19.45 -13.19 4.91
C ILE A 191 -19.16 -12.58 3.54
N HIS A 192 -20.15 -11.99 2.86
CA HIS A 192 -19.94 -11.40 1.54
C HIS A 192 -19.01 -10.19 1.60
N LEU A 193 -19.09 -9.40 2.67
CA LEU A 193 -18.18 -8.28 2.88
C LEU A 193 -16.81 -8.77 3.34
N ASN A 194 -16.73 -9.69 4.29
CA ASN A 194 -15.45 -10.23 4.77
C ASN A 194 -14.62 -10.88 3.64
N GLU A 195 -15.27 -11.55 2.67
CA GLU A 195 -14.62 -12.07 1.47
C GLU A 195 -14.03 -10.94 0.61
N LEU A 196 -14.79 -9.87 0.37
CA LEU A 196 -14.32 -8.69 -0.36
C LEU A 196 -13.18 -7.98 0.38
N LEU A 197 -13.29 -7.82 1.69
CA LEU A 197 -12.24 -7.25 2.54
C LEU A 197 -10.92 -8.02 2.39
N THR A 198 -11.01 -9.34 2.53
CA THR A 198 -9.87 -10.24 2.40
C THR A 198 -9.27 -10.14 1.02
N ALA A 199 -10.10 -10.23 -0.02
CA ALA A 199 -9.65 -10.20 -1.41
C ALA A 199 -8.97 -8.86 -1.76
N VAL A 200 -9.55 -7.72 -1.38
CA VAL A 200 -8.93 -6.39 -1.54
C VAL A 200 -7.56 -6.35 -0.85
N SER A 201 -7.48 -6.83 0.39
CA SER A 201 -6.24 -6.83 1.18
C SER A 201 -5.14 -7.65 0.51
N THR A 202 -5.47 -8.75 -0.16
CA THR A 202 -4.45 -9.52 -0.88
C THR A 202 -3.90 -8.80 -2.11
N LEU A 203 -4.67 -7.89 -2.72
CA LEU A 203 -4.24 -7.13 -3.90
C LEU A 203 -3.49 -5.84 -3.58
N GLN A 204 -3.48 -5.40 -2.32
CA GLN A 204 -2.63 -4.32 -1.83
C GLN A 204 -1.16 -4.77 -1.79
#